data_AF-A0AA38LCQ8-F1
#
_entry.id   AF-A0AA38LCQ8-F1
#
_cell.length_a   1.000
_cell.length_b   1.000
_cell.length_c   1.000
_cell.angle_alpha   90.00
_cell.angle_beta   90.00
_cell.angle_gamma   90.00
#
_symmetry.space_group_name_H-M   'P 1'
#
loop_
_entity.id
_entity.type
_entity.pdbx_description
1 polymer ?
#
loop_
_entity_poly.entity_id
_entity_poly.type
_entity_poly.pdbx_seq_one_letter_code
_entity_poly.pdbx_strand_id
1 'polypeptide(L)'
;GSSMGQFFRQYLETIKLNDVPVNWKSKDLSYLVEKNYKIYFAQLVSSATPVYGKDVVPKAYNIDGDVLIEYTSQGHFEEIARQFGIFEEWKDGVPRTAYKGVVAFRWQTPRRIFLVGSQSLKELGIKK
;
A
#
# COMPACT_ATOMS: atom_id res chain seq x y z
N GLY A 1 26.49 3.68 -10.38
CA GLY A 1 25.55 2.95 -11.25
C GLY A 1 25.26 3.76 -12.50
N SER A 2 24.76 3.13 -13.57
CA SER A 2 24.49 3.77 -14.87
C SER A 2 23.38 4.83 -14.86
N SER A 3 22.58 4.89 -13.79
CA SER A 3 21.42 5.80 -13.65
C SER A 3 21.73 7.13 -12.94
N MET A 4 23.00 7.46 -12.71
CA MET A 4 23.43 8.65 -11.94
C MET A 4 22.85 8.75 -10.51
N GLY A 5 22.20 7.69 -10.00
CA GLY A 5 21.80 7.56 -8.60
C GLY A 5 20.55 8.35 -8.18
N GLN A 6 19.83 8.98 -9.11
CA GLN A 6 18.65 9.81 -8.79
C GLN A 6 17.56 9.02 -8.03
N PHE A 7 17.12 7.88 -8.57
CA PHE A 7 16.14 7.00 -7.89
C PHE A 7 16.72 6.25 -6.69
N PHE A 8 18.05 6.09 -6.66
CA PHE A 8 18.70 5.42 -5.53
C PHE A 8 18.51 6.23 -4.26
N ARG A 9 18.90 7.51 -4.27
CA ARG A 9 18.77 8.39 -3.10
C ARG A 9 17.32 8.66 -2.72
N GLN A 10 16.43 8.75 -3.72
CA GLN A 10 15.02 9.06 -3.46
C GLN A 10 14.26 7.89 -2.85
N TYR A 11 14.52 6.65 -3.29
CA TYR A 11 13.66 5.51 -2.91
C TYR A 11 14.39 4.24 -2.49
N LEU A 12 15.55 3.93 -3.08
CA LEU A 12 16.17 2.60 -2.87
C LEU A 12 17.07 2.56 -1.64
N GLU A 13 17.74 3.66 -1.31
CA GLU A 13 18.71 3.76 -0.21
C GLU A 13 18.09 3.43 1.15
N THR A 14 16.82 3.79 1.34
CA THR A 14 16.10 3.61 2.61
C THR A 14 15.38 2.26 2.74
N ILE A 15 15.48 1.38 1.74
CA ILE A 15 14.89 0.04 1.81
C ILE A 15 15.61 -0.75 2.91
N LYS A 16 14.87 -1.08 3.97
CA LYS A 16 15.41 -1.81 5.13
C LYS A 16 15.56 -3.30 4.80
N LEU A 17 16.81 -3.79 4.87
CA LEU A 17 17.06 -5.23 4.92
C LEU A 17 16.51 -5.80 6.23
N ASN A 18 15.73 -6.87 6.13
CA ASN A 18 15.22 -7.57 7.31
C ASN A 18 16.36 -8.21 8.10
N ASP A 19 16.46 -7.87 9.37
CA ASP A 19 17.48 -8.30 10.33
C ASP A 19 16.96 -9.35 11.33
N VAL A 20 15.65 -9.68 11.29
CA VAL A 20 15.02 -10.65 12.17
C VAL A 20 14.87 -12.01 11.47
N PRO A 21 15.42 -13.11 12.00
CA PRO A 21 15.25 -14.43 11.41
C PRO A 21 13.79 -14.86 11.32
N VAL A 22 13.35 -15.31 10.14
CA VAL A 22 12.01 -15.88 9.94
C VAL A 22 12.15 -17.32 9.48
N ASN A 23 11.63 -18.27 10.28
CA ASN A 23 11.54 -19.66 9.86
C ASN A 23 10.35 -19.84 8.89
N TRP A 24 10.56 -19.52 7.62
CA TRP A 24 9.50 -19.60 6.61
C TRP A 24 8.91 -21.01 6.44
N LYS A 25 9.71 -22.05 6.66
CA LYS A 25 9.25 -23.45 6.54
C LYS A 25 8.21 -23.83 7.58
N SER A 26 8.15 -23.13 8.72
CA SER A 26 7.15 -23.37 9.77
C SER A 26 5.94 -22.43 9.70
N LYS A 27 5.90 -21.48 8.76
CA LYS A 27 4.76 -20.58 8.59
C LYS A 27 3.70 -21.21 7.69
N ASP A 28 2.44 -21.06 8.05
CA ASP A 28 1.33 -21.31 7.13
C ASP A 28 1.27 -20.17 6.10
N LEU A 29 1.61 -20.50 4.85
CA LEU A 29 1.60 -19.58 3.71
C LEU A 29 0.43 -19.86 2.76
N SER A 30 -0.53 -20.70 3.15
CA SER A 30 -1.70 -21.06 2.33
C SER A 30 -2.54 -19.83 1.95
N TYR A 31 -2.50 -18.77 2.77
CA TYR A 31 -3.15 -17.50 2.49
C TYR A 31 -2.57 -16.77 1.27
N LEU A 32 -1.36 -17.11 0.80
CA LEU A 32 -0.73 -16.51 -0.38
C LEU A 32 -1.19 -17.15 -1.70
N VAL A 33 -1.89 -18.29 -1.65
CA VAL A 33 -2.50 -18.89 -2.85
C VAL A 33 -3.55 -17.92 -3.39
N GLU A 34 -3.54 -17.64 -4.69
CA GLU A 34 -4.33 -16.55 -5.32
C GLU A 34 -5.77 -16.44 -4.82
N LYS A 35 -6.51 -17.56 -4.79
CA LYS A 35 -7.90 -17.61 -4.31
C LYS A 35 -8.03 -17.17 -2.85
N ASN A 36 -7.11 -17.64 -2.00
CA ASN A 36 -7.10 -17.33 -0.58
C ASN A 36 -6.61 -15.90 -0.34
N TYR A 37 -5.59 -15.46 -1.08
CA TYR A 37 -5.02 -14.14 -0.95
C TYR A 37 -6.02 -13.06 -1.30
N LYS A 38 -6.81 -13.26 -2.36
CA LYS A 38 -7.87 -12.32 -2.73
C LYS A 38 -8.87 -12.13 -1.57
N ILE A 39 -9.31 -13.22 -0.93
CA ILE A 39 -10.26 -13.19 0.18
C ILE A 39 -9.63 -12.51 1.41
N TYR A 40 -8.44 -12.98 1.80
CA TYR A 40 -7.69 -12.44 2.94
C TYR A 40 -7.42 -10.94 2.78
N PHE A 41 -6.91 -10.53 1.62
CA PHE A 41 -6.57 -9.14 1.35
C PHE A 41 -7.82 -8.26 1.27
N ALA A 42 -8.91 -8.74 0.68
CA ALA A 42 -10.18 -8.02 0.67
C ALA A 42 -10.70 -7.76 2.10
N GLN A 43 -10.60 -8.75 3.00
CA GLN A 43 -10.98 -8.58 4.41
C GLN A 43 -10.11 -7.54 5.13
N LEU A 44 -8.80 -7.51 4.86
CA LEU A 44 -7.92 -6.48 5.43
C LEU A 44 -8.33 -5.08 4.97
N VAL A 45 -8.54 -4.90 3.67
CA VAL A 45 -8.90 -3.59 3.08
C VAL A 45 -10.28 -3.16 3.56
N SER A 46 -11.27 -4.06 3.61
CA SER A 46 -12.63 -3.72 4.05
C SER A 46 -12.75 -3.41 5.54
N SER A 47 -11.81 -3.88 6.36
CA SER A 47 -11.80 -3.63 7.80
C SER A 47 -11.09 -2.31 8.17
N ALA A 48 -10.44 -1.66 7.21
CA ALA A 48 -9.72 -0.41 7.43
C ALA A 48 -10.67 0.79 7.51
N THR A 49 -10.33 1.77 8.34
CA THR A 49 -11.12 2.99 8.51
C THR A 49 -10.90 3.91 7.30
N PRO A 50 -11.97 4.31 6.59
CA PRO A 50 -11.83 5.19 5.44
C PRO A 50 -11.50 6.63 5.87
N VAL A 51 -10.58 7.27 5.14
CA VAL A 51 -10.18 8.66 5.32
C VAL A 51 -10.43 9.43 4.03
N TYR A 52 -11.08 10.59 4.18
CA TYR A 52 -11.47 11.46 3.07
C TYR A 52 -10.95 12.89 3.22
N GLY A 53 -10.91 13.60 2.10
CA GLY A 53 -10.58 15.02 2.00
C GLY A 53 -9.08 15.31 2.00
N LYS A 54 -8.75 16.59 2.16
CA LYS A 54 -7.36 17.08 2.25
C LYS A 54 -6.71 16.66 3.58
N ASP A 55 -5.38 16.71 3.64
CA ASP A 55 -4.58 16.39 4.84
C ASP A 55 -4.71 14.93 5.31
N VAL A 56 -4.58 13.99 4.37
CA VAL A 56 -4.71 12.55 4.65
C VAL A 56 -3.63 12.03 5.61
N VAL A 57 -2.44 12.64 5.62
CA VAL A 57 -1.31 12.20 6.46
C VAL A 57 -1.59 12.43 7.95
N PRO A 58 -1.91 13.65 8.45
CA PRO A 58 -2.27 13.84 9.86
C PRO A 58 -3.51 13.03 10.27
N LYS A 59 -4.51 12.89 9.39
CA LYS A 59 -5.71 12.10 9.67
C LYS A 59 -5.39 10.63 9.86
N ALA A 60 -4.58 10.05 8.96
CA ALA A 60 -4.17 8.65 9.05
C ALA A 60 -3.37 8.37 10.32
N TYR A 61 -2.52 9.32 10.75
CA TYR A 61 -1.74 9.19 11.98
C TYR A 61 -2.62 9.05 13.24
N ASN A 62 -3.70 9.82 13.31
CA ASN A 62 -4.57 9.90 14.49
C ASN A 62 -5.60 8.76 14.60
N ILE A 63 -5.73 7.92 13.58
CA ILE A 63 -6.64 6.78 13.61
C ILE A 63 -5.97 5.59 14.26
N ASP A 64 -6.65 4.98 15.25
CA ASP A 64 -6.24 3.73 15.85
C ASP A 64 -6.74 2.53 15.03
N GLY A 65 -5.95 2.14 14.03
CA GLY A 65 -6.24 1.01 13.16
C GLY A 65 -5.66 1.18 11.76
N ASP A 66 -5.88 0.18 10.91
CA ASP A 66 -5.56 0.27 9.50
C ASP A 66 -6.46 1.33 8.82
N VAL A 67 -5.90 2.05 7.86
CA VAL A 67 -6.53 3.20 7.19
C VAL A 67 -6.67 2.92 5.70
N LEU A 68 -7.81 3.33 5.12
CA LEU A 68 -8.08 3.28 3.69
C LEU A 68 -8.20 4.70 3.14
N ILE A 69 -7.44 5.02 2.10
CA ILE A 69 -7.53 6.29 1.38
C ILE A 69 -7.84 5.97 -0.09
N GLU A 70 -8.98 6.44 -0.58
CA GLU A 70 -9.34 6.25 -1.99
C GLU A 70 -8.61 7.27 -2.88
N TYR A 71 -7.97 6.80 -3.96
CA TYR A 71 -7.48 7.66 -5.03
C TYR A 71 -8.33 7.48 -6.30
N THR A 72 -8.50 8.58 -7.04
CA THR A 72 -9.47 8.69 -8.14
C THR A 72 -8.82 8.80 -9.51
N SER A 73 -7.53 9.09 -9.56
CA SER A 73 -6.73 9.19 -10.77
C SER A 73 -5.25 8.91 -10.44
N GLN A 74 -4.44 8.72 -11.48
CA GLN A 74 -2.99 8.62 -11.33
C GLN A 74 -2.40 9.85 -10.64
N GLY A 75 -2.76 11.07 -11.05
CA GLY A 75 -2.25 12.29 -10.42
C GLY A 75 -2.67 12.42 -8.95
N HIS A 76 -3.89 12.01 -8.59
CA HIS A 76 -4.31 11.99 -7.19
C HIS A 76 -3.53 10.97 -6.37
N PHE A 77 -3.22 9.79 -6.94
CA PHE A 77 -2.34 8.83 -6.29
C PHE A 77 -0.93 9.41 -6.07
N GLU A 78 -0.34 10.02 -7.09
CA GLU A 78 1.01 10.61 -7.01
C GLU A 78 1.06 11.70 -5.92
N GLU A 79 0.04 12.55 -5.83
CA GLU A 79 -0.09 13.55 -4.77
C GLU A 79 -0.12 12.94 -3.37
N ILE A 80 -0.91 11.87 -3.16
CA ILE A 80 -0.99 11.19 -1.86
C ILE A 80 0.34 10.48 -1.55
N ALA A 81 0.89 9.73 -2.52
CA ALA A 81 2.14 8.98 -2.37
C ALA A 81 3.32 9.90 -1.99
N ARG A 82 3.39 11.09 -2.59
CA ARG A 82 4.37 12.12 -2.27
C ARG A 82 4.30 12.58 -0.82
N GLN A 83 3.09 12.80 -0.30
CA GLN A 83 2.88 13.21 1.09
C GLN A 83 3.37 12.14 2.09
N PHE A 84 3.28 10.85 1.72
CA PHE A 84 3.79 9.74 2.53
C PHE A 84 5.27 9.42 2.29
N GLY A 85 5.89 10.00 1.25
CA GLY A 85 7.28 9.72 0.86
C GLY A 85 7.49 8.31 0.30
N ILE A 86 6.47 7.73 -0.33
CA ILE A 86 6.56 6.42 -0.99
C ILE A 86 6.71 6.59 -2.51
N PHE A 87 6.90 5.49 -3.23
CA PHE A 87 6.98 5.51 -4.70
C PHE A 87 5.73 6.12 -5.34
N GLU A 88 5.93 7.20 -6.08
CA GLU A 88 4.89 7.81 -6.92
C GLU A 88 4.74 7.10 -8.28
N GLU A 89 5.74 6.30 -8.68
CA GLU A 89 5.83 5.75 -10.03
C GLU A 89 4.78 4.68 -10.37
N TRP A 90 4.39 4.71 -11.65
CA TRP A 90 3.57 3.70 -12.30
C TRP A 90 4.35 3.01 -13.41
N LYS A 91 4.03 1.74 -13.67
CA LYS A 91 4.50 0.99 -14.83
C LYS A 91 3.30 0.30 -15.48
N ASP A 92 3.08 0.57 -16.78
CA ASP A 92 1.98 -0.01 -17.55
C ASP A 92 0.60 0.15 -16.88
N GLY A 93 0.37 1.30 -16.24
CA GLY A 93 -0.89 1.58 -15.53
C GLY A 93 -1.01 0.93 -14.16
N VAL A 94 0.09 0.43 -13.57
CA VAL A 94 0.11 -0.18 -12.22
C VAL A 94 1.11 0.55 -11.31
N PRO A 95 0.70 1.03 -10.12
CA PRO A 95 1.63 1.60 -9.14
C PRO A 95 2.62 0.55 -8.62
N ARG A 96 3.81 0.98 -8.21
CA ARG A 96 4.75 0.09 -7.50
C ARG A 96 4.07 -0.54 -6.28
N THR A 97 4.37 -1.83 -6.05
CA THR A 97 3.86 -2.67 -4.95
C THR A 97 2.33 -2.85 -4.87
N ALA A 98 1.59 -2.45 -5.91
CA ALA A 98 0.15 -2.59 -5.93
C ALA A 98 -0.31 -4.04 -6.19
N TYR A 99 -1.41 -4.42 -5.54
CA TYR A 99 -2.22 -5.59 -5.92
C TYR A 99 -3.63 -5.12 -6.24
N LYS A 100 -4.10 -5.36 -7.48
CA LYS A 100 -5.42 -4.92 -7.96
C LYS A 100 -5.68 -3.41 -7.73
N GLY A 101 -4.64 -2.59 -7.90
CA GLY A 101 -4.68 -1.14 -7.67
C GLY A 101 -4.66 -0.71 -6.20
N VAL A 102 -4.43 -1.62 -5.25
CA VAL A 102 -4.23 -1.28 -3.85
C VAL A 102 -2.75 -1.28 -3.49
N VAL A 103 -2.23 -0.16 -3.01
CA VAL A 103 -0.88 -0.05 -2.44
C VAL A 103 -0.99 -0.12 -0.92
N ALA A 104 -0.31 -1.10 -0.31
CA ALA A 104 -0.32 -1.30 1.14
C ALA A 104 1.07 -1.01 1.72
N PHE A 105 1.14 -0.13 2.72
CA PHE A 105 2.39 0.21 3.42
C PHE A 105 2.13 0.56 4.88
N ARG A 106 3.20 0.79 5.64
CA ARG A 106 3.14 1.31 7.01
C ARG A 106 3.83 2.66 7.06
N TRP A 107 3.32 3.56 7.88
CA TRP A 107 3.87 4.91 8.00
C TRP A 107 3.88 5.36 9.46
N GLN A 108 5.08 5.62 9.99
CA GLN A 108 5.39 6.03 11.38
C GLN A 108 4.88 5.10 12.50
N THR A 109 3.97 4.17 12.22
CA THR A 109 3.33 3.25 13.17
C THR A 109 3.24 1.85 12.57
N PRO A 110 2.94 0.81 13.36
CA PRO A 110 2.69 -0.54 12.85
C PRO A 110 1.41 -0.70 12.02
N ARG A 111 0.53 0.31 12.02
CA ARG A 111 -0.75 0.31 11.31
C ARG A 111 -0.54 0.43 9.80
N ARG A 112 -1.40 -0.21 9.02
CA ARG A 112 -1.31 -0.19 7.56
C ARG A 112 -2.10 0.98 6.99
N ILE A 113 -1.59 1.53 5.91
CA ILE A 113 -2.29 2.46 5.04
C ILE A 113 -2.50 1.74 3.71
N PHE A 114 -3.74 1.76 3.24
CA PHE A 114 -4.17 1.25 1.95
C PHE A 114 -4.54 2.42 1.05
N LEU A 115 -3.77 2.67 -0.01
CA LEU A 115 -4.22 3.53 -1.10
C LEU A 115 -5.01 2.67 -2.08
N VAL A 116 -6.30 2.96 -2.24
CA VAL A 116 -7.23 2.11 -2.97
C VAL A 116 -7.76 2.84 -4.20
N GLY A 117 -7.56 2.24 -5.38
CA GLY A 117 -8.11 2.78 -6.61
C GLY A 117 -9.63 2.64 -6.65
N SER A 118 -10.30 3.55 -7.36
CA SER A 118 -11.77 3.55 -7.51
C SER A 118 -12.35 2.22 -8.03
N GLN A 119 -11.61 1.52 -8.91
CA GLN A 119 -12.01 0.20 -9.43
C GLN A 119 -11.56 -0.98 -8.53
N SER A 120 -10.60 -0.75 -7.63
CA SER A 120 -9.97 -1.81 -6.81
C SER A 120 -10.97 -2.49 -5.87
N LEU A 121 -11.89 -1.74 -5.27
CA LEU A 121 -12.92 -2.32 -4.40
C LEU A 121 -13.77 -3.36 -5.14
N LYS A 122 -14.18 -3.05 -6.37
CA LYS A 122 -14.93 -3.97 -7.24
C LYS A 122 -14.09 -5.20 -7.60
N GLU A 123 -12.82 -5.01 -7.95
CA GLU A 123 -11.93 -6.12 -8.26
C GLU A 123 -11.70 -7.08 -7.09
N LEU A 124 -11.66 -6.54 -5.86
CA LEU A 124 -11.57 -7.30 -4.62
C LEU A 124 -12.92 -7.90 -4.18
N GLY A 125 -14.03 -7.52 -4.81
CA GLY A 125 -15.37 -7.98 -4.43
C GLY A 125 -15.91 -7.32 -3.16
N ILE A 126 -15.36 -6.18 -2.77
CA ILE A 126 -15.80 -5.39 -1.62
C ILE A 126 -16.98 -4.52 -2.07
N LYS A 127 -18.10 -4.64 -1.38
CA LYS A 127 -19.28 -3.77 -1.58
C LYS A 127 -19.09 -2.49 -0.77
N LYS A 128 -19.42 -1.34 -1.36
CA LYS A 128 -19.55 -0.07 -0.62
C LYS A 128 -20.79 -0.08 0.25
#